data_AF-A0AAX0RZH7-F1
#
_entry.id   AF-A0AAX0RZH7-F1
#
_cell.length_a   1.000
_cell.length_b   1.000
_cell.length_c   1.000
_cell.angle_alpha   90.00
_cell.angle_beta   90.00
_cell.angle_gamma   90.00
#
_symmetry.space_group_name_H-M   'P 1'
#
loop_
_entity.id
_entity.type
_entity.pdbx_description
1 polymer ?
#
loop_
_entity_poly.entity_id
_entity_poly.type
_entity_poly.pdbx_seq_one_letter_code
_entity_poly.pdbx_strand_id
1 'polypeptide(L)' 'MKYIVKAYDIDGQEMEFGNAVIGEEEEVSFETEKAAESFIKGIKFSLPNTFQYKIISKEDECK' A
#
# COMPACT_ATOMS: atom_id res chain seq x y z
N MET A 1 -2.24 -10.59 9.83
CA MET A 1 -1.98 -9.57 8.78
C MET A 1 -1.15 -10.23 7.69
N LYS A 2 -1.68 -10.36 6.47
CA LYS A 2 -1.06 -11.19 5.41
C LYS A 2 -0.49 -10.38 4.26
N TYR A 3 -1.06 -9.21 3.96
CA TYR A 3 -0.65 -8.39 2.83
C TYR A 3 -0.47 -6.94 3.27
N ILE A 4 0.54 -6.24 2.76
CA ILE A 4 0.78 -4.82 2.99
C ILE A 4 0.74 -4.12 1.64
N VAL A 5 0.15 -2.93 1.58
CA VAL A 5 0.27 -2.06 0.42
C VAL A 5 1.35 -1.03 0.68
N LYS A 6 2.33 -0.94 -0.22
CA LYS A 6 3.34 0.11 -0.23
C LYS A 6 3.22 0.95 -1.49
N ALA A 7 3.37 2.27 -1.35
CA ALA A 7 3.46 3.18 -2.49
C ALA A 7 4.93 3.59 -2.72
N TYR A 8 5.27 3.82 -3.98
CA TYR A 8 6.57 4.30 -4.42
C TYR A 8 6.37 5.42 -5.42
N ASP A 9 7.20 6.45 -5.35
CA ASP A 9 7.24 7.50 -6.35
C ASP A 9 7.96 7.03 -7.64
N ILE A 10 8.00 7.87 -8.69
CA ILE A 10 8.64 7.55 -9.98
C ILE A 10 10.15 7.30 -9.83
N ASP A 11 10.77 7.91 -8.82
CA ASP A 11 12.17 7.69 -8.44
C ASP A 11 12.38 6.39 -7.63
N GLY A 12 11.31 5.64 -7.33
CA GLY A 12 11.36 4.40 -6.56
C GLY A 12 11.50 4.61 -5.05
N GLN A 13 11.34 5.84 -4.56
CA GLN A 13 11.34 6.14 -3.13
C GLN A 13 10.01 5.69 -2.51
N GLU A 14 10.09 4.93 -1.41
CA GLU A 14 8.90 4.50 -0.66
C GLU A 14 8.19 5.72 -0.10
N MET A 15 6.90 5.84 -0.42
CA MET A 15 6.02 6.90 0.03
C MET A 15 5.13 6.34 1.12
N GLU A 16 5.23 6.93 2.30
CA GLU A 16 4.35 6.60 3.41
C GLU A 16 2.95 7.12 3.11
N PHE A 17 1.93 6.30 3.36
CA PHE A 17 0.56 6.77 3.37
C PHE A 17 0.37 7.62 4.62
N GLY A 18 0.77 8.89 4.54
CA GLY A 18 0.78 9.79 5.67
C GLY A 18 -0.59 9.83 6.38
N ASN A 19 -0.51 9.97 7.71
CA ASN A 19 -1.51 10.09 8.79
C ASN A 19 -2.90 10.71 8.51
N ALA A 20 -3.17 11.25 7.31
CA ALA A 20 -4.42 11.94 6.97
C ALA A 20 -5.51 11.03 6.39
N VAL A 21 -5.17 9.86 5.86
CA VAL A 21 -6.15 8.99 5.17
C VAL A 21 -6.59 7.80 6.03
N ILE A 22 -5.71 7.32 6.92
CA ILE A 22 -5.91 6.11 7.73
C ILE A 22 -5.30 6.45 9.09
N GLY A 23 -6.12 6.62 10.11
CA GLY A 23 -5.66 7.15 11.40
C GLY A 23 -4.56 6.30 12.02
N GLU A 24 -3.45 6.94 12.41
CA GLU A 24 -2.34 6.44 13.26
C GLU A 24 -1.64 5.12 12.86
N GLU A 25 -2.07 4.43 11.81
CA GLU A 25 -1.39 3.22 11.33
C GLU A 25 -0.42 3.58 10.18
N GLU A 26 0.88 3.60 10.50
CA GLU A 26 2.00 3.75 9.55
C GLU A 26 2.01 2.68 8.43
N GLU A 27 1.28 1.56 8.62
CA GLU A 27 1.30 0.43 7.71
C GLU A 27 -0.13 -0.02 7.30
N VAL A 28 -0.45 0.13 6.02
CA VAL A 28 -1.74 -0.31 5.48
C VAL A 28 -1.72 -1.81 5.23
N SER A 29 -2.17 -2.57 6.23
CA SER A 29 -2.20 -4.03 6.21
C SER A 29 -3.60 -4.58 5.93
N PHE A 30 -3.64 -5.68 5.17
CA PHE A 30 -4.86 -6.35 4.72
C PHE A 30 -4.77 -7.86 5.00
N GLU A 31 -5.94 -8.47 5.20
CA GLU A 31 -6.05 -9.92 5.36
C GLU A 31 -6.02 -10.67 4.02
N THR A 32 -6.44 -10.02 2.93
CA THR A 32 -6.51 -10.64 1.61
C THR A 32 -5.90 -9.74 0.54
N GLU A 33 -5.29 -10.35 -0.48
CA GLU A 33 -4.77 -9.65 -1.65
C GLU A 33 -5.86 -8.83 -2.35
N LYS A 34 -7.07 -9.38 -2.46
CA LYS A 34 -8.22 -8.70 -3.07
C LYS A 34 -8.63 -7.42 -2.33
N ALA A 35 -8.51 -7.40 -1.01
CA ALA A 35 -8.74 -6.18 -0.22
C ALA A 35 -7.67 -5.13 -0.49
N ALA A 36 -6.40 -5.54 -0.56
CA ALA A 36 -5.28 -4.67 -0.92
C ALA A 36 -5.43 -4.10 -2.35
N GLU A 37 -5.81 -4.92 -3.33
CA GLU A 37 -6.09 -4.46 -4.70
C GLU A 37 -7.26 -3.47 -4.74
N SER A 38 -8.32 -3.72 -3.97
CA SER A 38 -9.49 -2.85 -3.92
C SER A 38 -9.14 -1.50 -3.30
N PHE A 39 -8.28 -1.49 -2.27
CA PHE A 39 -7.72 -0.28 -1.70
C PHE A 39 -6.89 0.50 -2.73
N ILE A 40 -5.96 -0.15 -3.43
CA ILE A 40 -5.15 0.48 -4.49
C ILE A 40 -6.06 1.09 -5.57
N LYS A 41 -7.09 0.37 -6.02
CA LYS A 41 -8.05 0.90 -7.00
C LYS A 41 -8.80 2.13 -6.48
N GLY A 42 -9.17 2.13 -5.19
CA GLY A 42 -9.84 3.27 -4.55
C GLY A 42 -8.93 4.49 -4.49
N ILE A 43 -7.70 4.33 -4.00
CA ILE A 43 -6.76 5.46 -3.81
C ILE A 43 -6.13 5.93 -5.12
N LYS A 44 -6.05 5.08 -6.15
CA LYS A 44 -5.49 5.44 -7.46
C LYS A 44 -6.26 6.56 -8.16
N PHE A 45 -7.53 6.78 -7.78
CA PHE A 45 -8.29 7.95 -8.23
C PHE A 45 -7.96 9.24 -7.46
N SER A 46 -7.51 9.11 -6.22
CA SER A 46 -7.20 10.25 -5.34
C SER A 46 -5.73 10.65 -5.39
N LEU A 47 -4.86 9.73 -5.78
CA LEU A 47 -3.42 9.91 -5.82
C LEU A 47 -2.91 10.09 -7.26
N PRO A 48 -1.85 10.89 -7.47
CA PRO A 48 -1.13 10.99 -8.74
C PRO A 48 -0.84 9.64 -9.38
N ASN A 49 -1.08 9.53 -10.70
CA ASN A 49 -0.73 8.33 -11.48
C ASN A 49 0.79 8.07 -11.57
N THR A 50 1.62 8.97 -11.04
CA THR A 50 3.07 8.79 -10.91
C THR A 50 3.43 7.78 -9.82
N PHE A 51 2.51 7.50 -8.89
CA PHE A 51 2.72 6.53 -7.84
C PHE A 51 2.57 5.10 -8.34
N GLN A 52 3.54 4.27 -7.98
CA GLN A 52 3.54 2.83 -8.16
C GLN A 52 3.16 2.15 -6.85
N TYR A 53 2.23 1.20 -6.90
CA TYR A 53 1.79 0.47 -5.71
C TYR A 53 2.25 -0.97 -5.78
N LYS A 54 2.73 -1.51 -4.67
CA LYS A 54 3.07 -2.94 -4.52
C LYS A 54 2.30 -3.55 -3.37
N ILE A 55 1.82 -4.76 -3.59
CA ILE A 55 1.25 -5.61 -2.55
C ILE A 55 2.34 -6.57 -2.11
N ILE A 56 2.69 -6.58 -0.82
CA ILE A 56 3.73 -7.42 -0.24
C ILE A 56 3.07 -8.41 0.71
N SER A 57 3.31 -9.69 0.51
CA SER A 57 2.84 -10.74 1.41
C SER A 57 3.76 -10.82 2.64
N LYS A 58 3.23 -10.63 3.86
CA LYS A 58 4.00 -10.83 5.11
C LYS A 58 4.46 -12.28 5.31
N GLU A 59 3.84 -13.25 4.61
CA GLU A 59 4.30 -14.64 4.62
C GLU A 59 5.59 -14.88 3.80
N ASP A 60 5.97 -13.96 2.91
CA ASP A 60 7.17 -14.08 2.05
C ASP A 60 8.42 -13.41 2.63
N GLU A 61 8.32 -12.62 3.72
CA GLU A 61 9.49 -12.02 4.39
C GLU A 61 10.28 -13.03 5.25
N CYS A 62 9.92 -14.32 5.25
CA CYS A 62 10.49 -15.35 6.13
C CYS A 62 11.06 -16.57 5.38
N LYS A 63 11.54 -16.41 4.14
CA LYS A 63 12.25 -17.47 3.40
C LYS A 63 13.66 -17.08 3.00
#